data_AF-A0A9X4C9Q2-F1
#
_entry.id   AF-A0A9X4C9Q2-F1
#
_cell.length_a   1.000
_cell.length_b   1.000
_cell.length_c   1.000
_cell.angle_alpha   90.00
_cell.angle_beta   90.00
_cell.angle_gamma   90.00
#
_symmetry.space_group_name_H-M   'P 1'
#
loop_
_entity.id
_entity.type
_entity.pdbx_description
1 polymer ?
#
loop_
_entity_poly.entity_id
_entity_poly.type
_entity_poly.pdbx_seq_one_letter_code
_entity_poly.pdbx_strand_id
1 'polypeptide(L)'
;MPKRSQQRGSEQRANVRVTTFDAADYLKTPTAIAAYLTEAFETNDHAYICNALDTAARAKGMGDISIAAGLSRESLYKTFKATAKPEFETVRKLMNSIGVKLVAKPIDDQQVSSTGPSFSPHAAGRRRPGSR
;
A
#
# COMPACT_ATOMS: atom_id res chain seq x y z
N MET A 1 31.16 45.38 44.28
CA MET A 1 31.57 44.28 43.38
C MET A 1 30.69 43.07 43.67
N PRO A 2 30.06 42.43 42.66
CA PRO A 2 28.72 41.86 42.76
C PRO A 2 28.70 40.32 42.79
N LYS A 3 27.61 39.72 43.28
CA LYS A 3 27.18 38.39 42.81
C LYS A 3 25.71 38.43 42.41
N ARG A 4 25.54 38.53 41.09
CA ARG A 4 24.30 38.47 40.32
C ARG A 4 23.79 37.03 40.36
N SER A 5 22.88 36.72 41.28
CA SER A 5 22.17 35.44 41.33
C SER A 5 21.03 35.45 40.31
N GLN A 6 21.36 35.15 39.05
CA GLN A 6 20.39 34.58 38.13
C GLN A 6 20.31 33.07 38.40
N GLN A 7 19.12 32.58 38.73
CA GLN A 7 18.69 31.23 38.37
C GLN A 7 17.18 31.30 38.20
N ARG A 8 16.76 31.67 36.99
CA ARG A 8 16.27 30.76 35.93
C ARG A 8 14.92 30.16 36.31
N GLY A 9 13.87 30.70 35.69
CA GLY A 9 12.52 30.19 35.77
C GLY A 9 12.48 28.70 35.42
N SER A 10 11.75 27.96 36.23
CA SER A 10 11.39 26.57 35.96
C SER A 10 10.41 26.53 34.78
N GLU A 11 10.91 26.34 33.57
CA GLU A 11 10.10 25.85 32.45
C GLU A 11 9.63 24.43 32.80
N GLN A 12 8.40 24.31 33.28
CA GLN A 12 7.71 23.04 33.39
C GLN A 12 7.48 22.51 31.96
N ARG A 13 8.36 21.62 31.49
CA ARG A 13 8.11 20.85 30.27
C ARG A 13 6.91 19.95 30.53
N ALA A 14 5.78 20.26 29.89
CA ALA A 14 4.60 19.41 29.91
C ALA A 14 5.00 17.98 29.49
N ASN A 15 4.60 17.00 30.32
CA ASN A 15 4.96 15.60 30.12
C ASN A 15 4.16 15.05 28.93
N VAL A 16 4.75 15.06 27.73
CA VAL A 16 4.12 14.54 26.51
C VAL A 16 4.13 13.00 26.58
N ARG A 17 2.94 12.39 26.64
CA ARG A 17 2.80 10.94 26.57
C ARG A 17 2.92 10.50 25.12
N VAL A 18 4.04 9.89 24.77
CA VAL A 18 4.28 9.31 23.44
C VAL A 18 4.00 7.81 23.53
N THR A 19 3.13 7.31 22.66
CA THR A 19 2.88 5.87 22.50
C THR A 19 3.71 5.33 21.35
N THR A 20 4.06 4.05 21.38
CA THR A 20 4.70 3.37 20.25
C THR A 20 3.73 3.35 19.07
N PHE A 21 4.18 3.82 17.92
CA PHE A 21 3.39 3.80 16.69
C PHE A 21 3.38 2.37 16.11
N ASP A 22 2.19 1.79 15.94
CA ASP A 22 1.98 0.57 15.14
C ASP A 22 1.05 0.91 13.97
N ALA A 23 1.50 0.63 12.74
CA ALA A 23 0.70 0.85 11.55
C ALA A 23 -0.57 -0.01 11.55
N ALA A 24 -0.56 -1.17 12.21
CA ALA A 24 -1.71 -2.05 12.32
C ALA A 24 -2.94 -1.36 12.97
N ASP A 25 -2.72 -0.43 13.91
CA ASP A 25 -3.79 0.31 14.59
C ASP A 25 -4.60 1.22 13.66
N TYR A 26 -4.04 1.60 12.52
CA TYR A 26 -4.63 2.53 11.57
C TYR A 26 -5.21 1.84 10.32
N LEU A 27 -4.88 0.57 10.10
CA LEU A 27 -5.34 -0.24 8.96
C LEU A 27 -6.74 -0.83 9.17
N LYS A 28 -7.72 0.03 9.41
CA LYS A 28 -9.11 -0.38 9.75
C LYS A 28 -10.01 -0.64 8.53
N THR A 29 -9.66 -0.06 7.39
CA THR A 29 -10.48 -0.15 6.17
C THR A 29 -9.76 -0.91 5.06
N PRO A 30 -10.49 -1.65 4.21
CA PRO A 30 -9.88 -2.34 3.06
C PRO A 30 -9.11 -1.38 2.14
N THR A 31 -9.59 -0.15 1.98
CA THR A 31 -8.93 0.91 1.20
C THR A 31 -7.57 1.30 1.79
N ALA A 32 -7.48 1.49 3.11
CA ALA A 32 -6.21 1.82 3.78
C ALA A 32 -5.21 0.67 3.65
N ILE A 33 -5.68 -0.58 3.82
CA ILE A 33 -4.85 -1.78 3.64
C ILE A 33 -4.34 -1.88 2.21
N ALA A 34 -5.19 -1.65 1.21
CA ALA A 34 -4.80 -1.69 -0.19
C ALA A 34 -3.75 -0.63 -0.54
N ALA A 35 -3.91 0.61 -0.06
CA ALA A 35 -2.93 1.67 -0.26
C ALA A 35 -1.58 1.31 0.38
N TYR A 36 -1.60 0.89 1.64
CA TYR A 36 -0.40 0.49 2.38
C TYR A 36 0.36 -0.66 1.71
N LEU A 37 -0.35 -1.70 1.27
CA LEU A 37 0.26 -2.83 0.56
C LEU A 37 0.80 -2.41 -0.81
N THR A 38 0.13 -1.49 -1.52
CA THR A 38 0.60 -0.99 -2.81
C THR A 38 1.95 -0.29 -2.64
N GLU A 39 2.08 0.61 -1.66
CA GLU A 39 3.36 1.26 -1.35
C GLU A 39 4.43 0.23 -0.96
N ALA A 40 4.06 -0.80 -0.20
CA ALA A 40 4.98 -1.87 0.14
C ALA A 40 5.48 -2.65 -1.08
N PHE A 41 4.60 -2.98 -2.04
CA PHE A 41 4.99 -3.65 -3.27
C PHE A 41 5.85 -2.78 -4.19
N GLU A 42 5.68 -1.46 -4.17
CA GLU A 42 6.50 -0.51 -4.94
C GLU A 42 7.96 -0.49 -4.50
N THR A 43 8.24 -0.79 -3.22
CA THR A 43 9.63 -0.85 -2.71
C THR A 43 10.46 -1.96 -3.36
N ASN A 44 9.81 -2.99 -3.94
CA ASN A 44 10.46 -4.23 -4.41
C ASN A 44 11.36 -4.92 -3.36
N ASP A 45 11.21 -4.59 -2.08
CA ASP A 45 11.95 -5.22 -0.99
C ASP A 45 11.12 -6.34 -0.37
N HIS A 46 11.60 -7.58 -0.53
CA HIS A 46 10.95 -8.78 0.00
C HIS A 46 10.69 -8.71 1.51
N ALA A 47 11.66 -8.23 2.29
CA ALA A 47 11.55 -8.18 3.74
C ALA A 47 10.51 -7.13 4.17
N TYR A 48 10.48 -5.99 3.46
CA TYR A 48 9.49 -4.94 3.69
C TYR A 48 8.08 -5.40 3.34
N ILE A 49 7.91 -6.08 2.19
CA ILE A 49 6.63 -6.65 1.76
C ILE A 49 6.14 -7.68 2.78
N CYS A 50 7.00 -8.58 3.26
CA CYS A 50 6.61 -9.56 4.27
C CYS A 50 6.14 -8.88 5.57
N ASN A 51 6.87 -7.87 6.03
CA ASN A 51 6.48 -7.11 7.23
C ASN A 51 5.16 -6.34 7.05
N ALA A 52 4.91 -5.79 5.86
CA ALA A 52 3.66 -5.12 5.53
C ALA A 52 2.48 -6.11 5.52
N LEU A 53 2.68 -7.32 4.97
CA LEU A 53 1.68 -8.39 4.99
C LEU A 53 1.37 -8.84 6.43
N ASP A 54 2.38 -8.97 7.29
CA ASP A 54 2.20 -9.28 8.71
C ASP A 54 1.39 -8.19 9.43
N THR A 55 1.71 -6.93 9.16
CA THR A 55 1.01 -5.77 9.74
C THR A 55 -0.46 -5.73 9.29
N ALA A 56 -0.73 -5.94 8.00
CA ALA A 56 -2.09 -6.03 7.48
C ALA A 56 -2.87 -7.23 8.06
N ALA A 57 -2.20 -8.37 8.25
CA ALA A 57 -2.80 -9.54 8.87
C ALA A 57 -3.18 -9.29 10.34
N ARG A 58 -2.31 -8.60 11.10
CA ARG A 58 -2.58 -8.21 12.48
C ARG A 58 -3.73 -7.21 12.58
N ALA A 59 -3.81 -6.24 11.67
CA ALA A 59 -4.86 -5.23 11.67
C ALA A 59 -6.27 -5.80 11.47
N LYS A 60 -6.42 -6.83 10.62
CA LYS A 60 -7.72 -7.48 10.39
C LYS A 60 -8.08 -8.51 11.46
N GLY A 61 -7.06 -9.17 12.02
CA GLY A 61 -7.20 -10.25 12.99
C GLY A 61 -6.80 -11.60 12.39
N MET A 62 -5.79 -12.24 12.99
CA MET A 62 -5.23 -13.52 12.50
C MET A 62 -6.20 -14.71 12.56
N GLY A 63 -7.31 -14.60 13.30
CA GLY A 63 -8.32 -15.66 13.40
C GLY A 63 -8.95 -15.98 12.05
N ASP A 64 -9.50 -14.98 11.38
CA ASP A 64 -10.14 -15.15 10.07
C ASP A 64 -9.14 -15.61 9.00
N ILE A 65 -7.92 -15.11 9.08
CA ILE A 65 -6.84 -15.47 8.16
C ILE A 65 -6.39 -16.91 8.39
N SER A 66 -6.33 -17.40 9.64
CA SER A 66 -5.97 -18.80 9.93
C SER A 66 -6.96 -19.78 9.31
N ILE A 67 -8.25 -19.46 9.40
CA ILE A 67 -9.33 -20.25 8.80
C ILE A 67 -9.25 -20.18 7.27
N ALA A 68 -9.07 -18.98 6.71
CA ALA A 68 -8.96 -18.81 5.27
C ALA A 68 -7.69 -19.45 4.67
N ALA A 69 -6.57 -19.40 5.40
CA ALA A 69 -5.27 -19.94 5.01
C ALA A 69 -5.19 -21.47 5.16
N GLY A 70 -5.97 -22.05 6.08
CA GLY A 70 -5.82 -23.44 6.52
C GLY A 70 -4.56 -23.67 7.36
N LEU A 71 -4.06 -22.61 8.02
CA LEU A 71 -2.82 -22.63 8.80
C LEU A 71 -3.12 -22.34 10.27
N SER A 72 -2.34 -22.94 11.18
CA SER A 72 -2.41 -22.58 12.59
C SER A 72 -1.93 -21.14 12.82
N ARG A 73 -2.38 -20.50 13.90
CA ARG A 73 -1.95 -19.13 14.29
C ARG A 73 -0.43 -19.03 14.42
N GLU A 74 0.20 -20.05 14.98
CA GLU A 74 1.66 -20.13 15.13
C GLU A 74 2.39 -20.22 13.78
N SER A 75 1.84 -20.98 12.83
CA SER A 75 2.39 -21.06 11.48
C SER A 75 2.24 -19.74 10.74
N LEU A 76 1.09 -19.05 10.87
CA LEU A 76 0.90 -17.71 10.28
C LEU A 76 1.93 -16.69 10.80
N TYR A 77 2.20 -16.66 12.11
CA TYR A 77 3.24 -15.80 12.68
C TYR A 77 4.64 -16.10 12.14
N LYS A 78 4.91 -17.32 11.69
CA LYS A 78 6.19 -17.67 11.06
C LYS A 78 6.20 -17.33 9.57
N THR A 79 5.06 -17.48 8.89
CA THR A 79 4.94 -17.31 7.44
C THR A 79 5.11 -15.86 6.98
N PHE A 80 4.76 -14.86 7.80
CA PHE A 80 4.88 -13.44 7.44
C PHE A 80 6.06 -12.70 8.09
N LYS A 81 7.00 -13.41 8.72
CA LYS A 81 8.23 -12.77 9.22
C LYS A 81 9.03 -12.16 8.06
N ALA A 82 9.78 -11.10 8.33
CA ALA A 82 10.64 -10.43 7.35
C ALA A 82 11.61 -11.38 6.61
N THR A 83 12.02 -12.49 7.23
CA THR A 83 12.90 -13.52 6.64
C THR A 83 12.14 -14.70 6.00
N ALA A 84 10.82 -14.73 6.15
CA ALA A 84 10.00 -15.84 5.66
C ALA A 84 9.81 -15.74 4.14
N LYS A 85 9.59 -16.89 3.50
CA LYS A 85 9.20 -16.99 2.09
C LYS A 85 7.79 -17.54 2.06
N PRO A 86 6.76 -16.69 2.24
CA PRO A 86 5.39 -17.16 2.20
C PRO A 86 5.07 -17.71 0.81
N GLU A 87 4.40 -18.85 0.77
CA GLU A 87 3.90 -19.38 -0.49
C GLU A 87 2.81 -18.45 -1.05
N PHE A 88 2.78 -18.28 -2.37
CA PHE A 88 1.80 -17.40 -3.02
C PHE A 88 0.35 -17.78 -2.69
N GLU A 89 0.04 -19.06 -2.51
CA GLU A 89 -1.29 -19.49 -2.11
C GLU A 89 -1.72 -18.87 -0.77
N THR A 90 -0.78 -18.77 0.19
CA THR A 90 -1.04 -18.17 1.50
C THR A 90 -1.25 -16.66 1.38
N VAL A 91 -0.43 -15.98 0.56
CA VAL A 91 -0.60 -14.54 0.28
C VAL A 91 -1.97 -14.28 -0.36
N ARG A 92 -2.37 -15.10 -1.35
CA ARG A 92 -3.67 -14.97 -2.02
C ARG A 92 -4.84 -15.15 -1.06
N LYS A 93 -4.77 -16.14 -0.16
CA LYS A 93 -5.80 -16.38 0.87
C LYS A 93 -5.88 -15.22 1.86
N LEU A 94 -4.73 -14.67 2.29
CA LEU A 94 -4.67 -13.46 3.12
C LEU A 94 -5.35 -12.28 2.43
N MET A 95 -4.98 -11.98 1.19
CA MET A 95 -5.57 -10.87 0.40
C MET A 95 -7.09 -10.98 0.32
N ASN A 96 -7.61 -12.18 0.05
CA ASN A 96 -9.05 -12.40 -0.01
C ASN A 96 -9.73 -12.20 1.36
N SER A 97 -9.10 -12.67 2.45
CA SER A 97 -9.63 -12.51 3.82
C SER A 97 -9.71 -11.04 4.26
N ILE A 98 -8.74 -10.22 3.86
CA ILE A 98 -8.72 -8.77 4.16
C ILE A 98 -9.53 -7.93 3.15
N GLY A 99 -10.12 -8.56 2.12
CA GLY A 99 -10.95 -7.89 1.11
C GLY A 99 -10.16 -7.08 0.09
N VAL A 100 -8.90 -7.43 -0.15
CA VAL A 100 -7.99 -6.76 -1.10
C VAL A 100 -7.71 -7.68 -2.29
N LYS A 101 -7.51 -7.08 -3.46
CA LYS A 101 -7.14 -7.79 -4.69
C LYS A 101 -5.76 -7.34 -5.16
N LEU A 102 -4.93 -8.30 -5.55
CA LEU A 102 -3.67 -8.00 -6.25
C LEU A 102 -3.98 -7.70 -7.71
N VAL A 103 -3.41 -6.61 -8.22
CA VAL A 103 -3.57 -6.17 -9.61
C VAL A 103 -2.18 -6.06 -10.23
N ALA A 104 -2.00 -6.67 -11.39
CA ALA A 104 -0.79 -6.50 -12.19
C ALA A 104 -0.85 -5.16 -12.92
N LYS A 105 0.18 -4.33 -12.75
CA LYS A 105 0.40 -3.10 -13.49
C LYS A 105 1.71 -3.21 -14.27
N PRO A 106 1.86 -2.56 -15.43
CA PRO A 106 3.15 -2.45 -16.08
C PRO A 106 4.14 -1.73 -15.14
N ILE A 107 5.41 -2.15 -15.13
CA ILE A 107 6.48 -1.52 -14.35
C ILE A 107 6.77 -0.11 -14.88
N ASP A 108 6.47 0.14 -16.15
CA ASP A 108 6.55 1.44 -16.80
C ASP A 108 5.14 1.85 -17.27
N ASP A 109 4.52 2.76 -16.52
CA ASP A 109 3.40 3.54 -17.04
C ASP A 109 4.00 4.69 -17.87
N GLN A 110 4.66 4.36 -18.99
CA GLN A 110 4.66 5.30 -20.11
C GLN A 110 3.18 5.40 -20.46
N GLN A 111 2.51 6.41 -19.89
CA GLN A 111 1.32 6.97 -20.47
C GLN A 111 1.58 7.01 -21.97
N VAL A 112 0.86 6.18 -22.72
CA VAL A 112 0.62 6.42 -24.13
C VAL A 112 -0.17 7.73 -24.15
N SER A 113 0.56 8.83 -24.01
CA SER A 113 0.09 10.18 -24.19
C SER A 113 -0.36 10.24 -25.64
N SER A 114 -1.67 10.10 -25.82
CA SER A 114 -2.42 10.86 -26.81
C SER A 114 -1.69 11.08 -28.13
N THR A 115 -1.52 10.02 -28.92
CA THR A 115 -1.63 10.14 -30.37
C THR A 115 -2.66 9.11 -30.80
N GLY A 116 -3.93 9.38 -30.46
CA GLY A 116 -5.02 8.82 -31.26
C GLY A 116 -4.78 9.22 -32.72
N PRO A 117 -5.05 8.35 -33.70
CA PRO A 117 -4.92 8.75 -35.09
C PRO A 117 -5.82 9.96 -35.31
N SER A 118 -5.22 11.10 -35.65
CA SER A 118 -5.94 12.29 -36.11
C SER A 118 -6.58 11.95 -37.45
N PHE A 119 -7.71 11.26 -37.41
CA PHE A 119 -8.67 11.29 -38.51
C PHE A 119 -9.46 12.57 -38.34
N SER A 120 -8.94 13.66 -38.91
CA SER A 120 -9.78 14.81 -39.25
C SER A 120 -10.63 14.40 -40.45
N PRO A 121 -11.95 14.24 -40.34
CA PRO A 121 -12.80 14.13 -41.51
C PRO A 121 -13.09 15.57 -41.96
N HIS A 122 -12.13 16.21 -42.63
CA HIS A 122 -12.37 17.52 -43.22
C HIS A 122 -12.53 17.40 -44.73
N ALA A 123 -13.66 17.93 -45.18
CA ALA A 123 -14.07 18.21 -46.56
C ALA A 123 -14.69 17.04 -47.35
N ALA A 124 -15.99 16.88 -47.11
CA ALA A 124 -16.95 16.58 -48.16
C ALA A 124 -16.77 17.50 -49.38
N GLY A 125 -16.99 16.93 -50.57
CA GLY A 125 -17.54 17.66 -51.71
C GLY A 125 -16.55 18.07 -52.80
N ARG A 126 -16.50 17.26 -53.88
CA ARG A 126 -16.67 17.75 -55.25
C ARG A 126 -17.09 16.58 -56.14
N ARG A 127 -18.41 16.49 -56.38
CA ARG A 127 -18.92 15.84 -57.58
C ARG A 127 -18.34 16.61 -58.79
N ARG A 128 -17.72 15.92 -59.73
CA ARG A 128 -17.62 16.40 -61.11
C ARG A 128 -18.57 15.57 -61.97
N PRO A 129 -19.52 16.19 -62.68
CA PRO A 129 -20.38 15.48 -63.62
C PRO A 129 -19.55 15.10 -64.86
N GLY A 130 -19.96 14.02 -65.50
CA GLY A 130 -19.15 13.30 -66.48
C GLY A 130 -18.83 14.03 -67.79
N SER A 131 -18.13 13.32 -68.63
CA SER A 131 -18.10 13.56 -70.07
C SER A 131 -18.03 12.20 -70.77
N ARG A 132 -18.96 12.05 -71.71
CA ARG A 132 -19.06 11.00 -72.72
C ARG A 132 -17.73 10.72 -73.43
#